data_AF-C4GF84-F1
#
_entry.id   AF-C4GF84-F1
#
_cell.length_a   1.000
_cell.length_b   1.000
_cell.length_c   1.000
_cell.angle_alpha   90.00
_cell.angle_beta   90.00
_cell.angle_gamma   90.00
#
_symmetry.space_group_name_H-M   'P 1'
#
loop_
_entity.id
_entity.type
_entity.pdbx_description
1 polymer ?
#
loop_
_entity_poly.entity_id
_entity_poly.type
_entity_poly.pdbx_seq_one_letter_code
_entity_poly.pdbx_strand_id
1 'polypeptide(L)'
;MAGADRQPEKLLGVFRLPVSLPLAMPLYAPAYIVFRFQAASTIIRAFVATGLGMSGRVNHQPIFLLTALPWRENSLRVEAFSRDFGRVSLLARSARTRGSELRGVLLPFVPISASWFGKEELKTVHRAEWRGGWAQPVGQRLMSALYVNELVLKLTAREDGQPELFTALHDVLRAICTAPHFASALRCFEWRLLTLLGFAPDWARDADGRRVAAEGWYAVQPETAVQAVGDGDADGWGDAVLVRGDVLLALGAGDERAAVDWASARAATRLLLDFRLPDELHSRKVLQQLNGLKRGLKAA
;
A
#
# COMPACT_ATOMS: atom_id res chain seq x y z
N MET A 1 -55.50 -37.97 35.63
CA MET A 1 -56.33 -37.06 34.79
C MET A 1 -55.63 -35.72 34.75
N ALA A 2 -55.20 -35.28 33.58
CA ALA A 2 -54.64 -33.95 33.32
C ALA A 2 -55.31 -33.41 32.05
N GLY A 3 -55.48 -32.10 31.90
CA GLY A 3 -56.21 -31.50 30.77
C GLY A 3 -55.73 -30.10 30.41
N ALA A 4 -56.16 -29.64 29.22
CA ALA A 4 -55.78 -28.40 28.51
C ALA A 4 -54.29 -28.36 28.05
N ASP A 5 -53.87 -27.75 26.92
CA ASP A 5 -54.52 -27.04 25.78
C ASP A 5 -53.46 -26.91 24.63
N ARG A 6 -53.67 -26.48 23.36
CA ARG A 6 -54.84 -26.09 22.54
C ARG A 6 -54.54 -26.17 21.02
N GLN A 7 -55.35 -26.91 20.24
CA GLN A 7 -55.54 -26.82 18.75
C GLN A 7 -54.31 -26.97 17.79
N PRO A 8 -54.56 -27.38 16.52
CA PRO A 8 -54.52 -26.40 15.42
C PRO A 8 -55.44 -26.67 14.19
N GLU A 9 -55.40 -25.73 13.23
CA GLU A 9 -55.58 -25.84 11.76
C GLU A 9 -56.92 -25.52 11.01
N LYS A 10 -56.70 -24.91 9.81
CA LYS A 10 -57.40 -25.03 8.50
C LYS A 10 -58.76 -24.33 8.25
N LEU A 11 -58.77 -23.36 7.31
CA LEU A 11 -59.23 -23.58 5.89
C LEU A 11 -59.12 -22.34 4.96
N LEU A 12 -59.38 -22.57 3.67
CA LEU A 12 -59.16 -21.71 2.49
C LEU A 12 -60.21 -20.61 2.26
N GLY A 13 -59.83 -19.57 1.48
CA GLY A 13 -60.74 -18.64 0.81
C GLY A 13 -60.14 -18.06 -0.48
N VAL A 14 -60.90 -18.02 -1.58
CA VAL A 14 -60.47 -17.58 -2.92
C VAL A 14 -61.34 -16.41 -3.40
N PHE A 15 -60.74 -15.36 -3.99
CA PHE A 15 -61.46 -14.31 -4.72
C PHE A 15 -60.71 -13.85 -5.99
N ARG A 16 -61.43 -13.23 -6.94
CA ARG A 16 -61.05 -13.07 -8.36
C ARG A 16 -60.34 -11.75 -8.74
N LEU A 17 -59.63 -11.85 -9.87
CA LEU A 17 -59.05 -10.87 -10.84
C LEU A 17 -59.93 -9.61 -11.16
N PRO A 18 -59.48 -8.58 -11.93
CA PRO A 18 -58.24 -8.42 -12.74
C PRO A 18 -57.53 -7.03 -12.62
N VAL A 19 -56.46 -6.78 -13.42
CA VAL A 19 -56.27 -5.63 -14.36
C VAL A 19 -54.79 -5.44 -14.77
N SER A 20 -54.55 -5.64 -16.07
CA SER A 20 -53.59 -5.01 -16.99
C SER A 20 -52.29 -4.34 -16.49
N LEU A 21 -51.14 -4.95 -16.83
CA LEU A 21 -49.86 -4.27 -17.11
C LEU A 21 -49.26 -4.86 -18.40
N PRO A 22 -48.74 -4.05 -19.34
CA PRO A 22 -48.26 -4.55 -20.63
C PRO A 22 -46.90 -5.24 -20.53
N LEU A 23 -46.74 -6.26 -21.38
CA LEU A 23 -45.56 -7.11 -21.47
C LEU A 23 -44.49 -6.46 -22.35
N ALA A 24 -43.30 -6.16 -21.80
CA ALA A 24 -42.10 -5.89 -22.58
C ALA A 24 -40.82 -6.17 -21.75
N MET A 25 -40.46 -7.46 -21.61
CA MET A 25 -39.06 -7.82 -21.41
C MET A 25 -38.29 -7.59 -22.72
N PRO A 26 -36.97 -7.36 -22.65
CA PRO A 26 -36.11 -8.50 -22.92
C PRO A 26 -35.32 -8.94 -21.68
N LEU A 27 -35.07 -10.25 -21.60
CA LEU A 27 -34.11 -10.82 -20.66
C LEU A 27 -32.70 -10.40 -21.07
N TYR A 28 -31.83 -10.09 -20.12
CA TYR A 28 -30.53 -10.78 -20.03
C TYR A 28 -29.96 -10.73 -18.60
N ALA A 29 -29.05 -11.67 -18.32
CA ALA A 29 -28.70 -12.14 -16.96
C ALA A 29 -27.79 -11.20 -16.14
N PRO A 30 -27.74 -11.36 -14.79
CA PRO A 30 -26.79 -10.64 -13.94
C PRO A 30 -25.35 -11.12 -14.17
N ALA A 31 -24.50 -10.25 -14.70
CA ALA A 31 -23.10 -10.55 -14.97
C ALA A 31 -22.20 -10.27 -13.75
N TYR A 32 -22.09 -11.26 -12.88
CA TYR A 32 -20.82 -11.69 -12.27
C TYR A 32 -19.76 -10.61 -11.96
N ILE A 33 -19.75 -10.11 -10.72
CA ILE A 33 -18.51 -9.62 -10.09
C ILE A 33 -17.66 -10.86 -9.72
N VAL A 34 -16.98 -11.42 -10.72
CA VAL A 34 -15.85 -12.33 -10.49
C VAL A 34 -14.65 -11.47 -10.13
N PHE A 35 -14.15 -11.63 -8.91
CA PHE A 35 -12.78 -11.23 -8.56
C PHE A 35 -11.79 -11.95 -9.47
N ARG A 36 -11.39 -11.32 -10.58
CA ARG A 36 -10.34 -11.85 -11.46
C ARG A 36 -8.96 -11.59 -10.86
N PHE A 37 -8.56 -12.45 -9.94
CA PHE A 37 -7.15 -12.75 -9.71
C PHE A 37 -6.59 -13.52 -10.93
N GLN A 38 -6.26 -12.82 -12.02
CA GLN A 38 -5.54 -13.35 -13.18
C GLN A 38 -5.00 -12.17 -14.01
N ALA A 39 -3.72 -12.06 -14.38
CA ALA A 39 -2.64 -13.05 -14.20
C ALA A 39 -1.24 -12.41 -14.12
N ALA A 40 -0.47 -12.82 -13.10
CA ALA A 40 1.00 -12.87 -13.15
C ALA A 40 1.50 -14.32 -12.92
N SER A 41 0.67 -15.30 -13.29
CA SER A 41 1.01 -16.73 -13.27
C SER A 41 1.87 -17.11 -14.50
N THR A 42 3.11 -16.64 -14.52
CA THR A 42 4.10 -17.08 -15.53
C THR A 42 5.39 -17.65 -14.91
N ILE A 43 5.62 -17.52 -13.59
CA ILE A 43 6.77 -18.15 -12.91
C ILE A 43 6.37 -18.88 -11.61
N ILE A 44 5.52 -19.91 -11.74
CA ILE A 44 5.37 -20.99 -10.72
C ILE A 44 6.38 -22.14 -11.00
N ARG A 45 7.36 -21.95 -11.89
CA ARG A 45 8.27 -23.02 -12.37
C ARG A 45 9.78 -22.75 -12.34
N ALA A 46 10.26 -21.67 -11.73
CA ALA A 46 11.71 -21.40 -11.60
C ALA A 46 12.29 -21.53 -10.17
N PHE A 47 11.48 -21.94 -9.19
CA PHE A 47 12.01 -22.48 -7.93
C PHE A 47 11.14 -23.62 -7.36
N VAL A 48 10.94 -24.64 -8.19
CA VAL A 48 10.73 -25.99 -7.64
C VAL A 48 12.00 -26.36 -6.88
N ALA A 49 11.89 -26.39 -5.55
CA ALA A 49 12.65 -27.27 -4.67
C ALA A 49 14.13 -27.53 -5.03
N THR A 50 14.94 -26.49 -5.20
CA THR A 50 16.41 -26.64 -5.27
C THR A 50 17.00 -26.87 -3.86
N GLY A 51 16.70 -28.03 -3.29
CA GLY A 51 17.61 -28.74 -2.37
C GLY A 51 17.95 -28.09 -1.02
N LEU A 52 16.98 -27.58 -0.25
CA LEU A 52 17.17 -27.35 1.19
C LEU A 52 16.14 -28.09 2.06
N GLY A 53 16.29 -29.41 2.09
CA GLY A 53 15.97 -30.13 3.32
C GLY A 53 16.86 -29.59 4.46
N MET A 54 16.23 -29.19 5.57
CA MET A 54 16.88 -28.90 6.84
C MET A 54 17.83 -27.68 6.94
N SER A 55 17.32 -26.48 6.66
CA SER A 55 17.54 -25.37 7.61
C SER A 55 16.44 -24.33 7.49
N GLY A 56 15.74 -24.02 8.58
CA GLY A 56 14.77 -22.92 8.62
C GLY A 56 15.48 -21.56 8.76
N ARG A 57 16.52 -21.32 7.93
CA ARG A 57 17.50 -20.25 8.11
C ARG A 57 17.75 -19.52 6.79
N VAL A 58 17.72 -18.21 6.85
CA VAL A 58 18.00 -17.28 5.75
C VAL A 58 19.29 -16.51 6.10
N ASN A 59 20.19 -16.32 5.13
CA ASN A 59 21.46 -15.64 5.35
C ASN A 59 21.66 -14.47 4.37
N HIS A 60 22.24 -13.36 4.86
CA HIS A 60 22.64 -12.16 4.11
C HIS A 60 21.53 -11.54 3.23
N GLN A 61 20.29 -11.64 3.69
CA GLN A 61 19.12 -11.17 2.98
C GLN A 61 19.01 -9.64 3.04
N PRO A 62 18.85 -8.94 1.91
CA PRO A 62 18.59 -7.50 1.90
C PRO A 62 17.25 -7.16 2.56
N ILE A 63 17.29 -6.31 3.58
CA ILE A 63 16.13 -5.80 4.30
C ILE A 63 16.16 -4.27 4.46
N PHE A 64 14.99 -3.67 4.62
CA PHE A 64 14.79 -2.38 5.30
C PHE A 64 14.01 -2.60 6.59
N LEU A 65 14.37 -1.90 7.67
CA LEU A 65 13.57 -1.89 8.89
C LEU A 65 12.38 -0.94 8.72
N LEU A 66 11.17 -1.48 8.90
CA LEU A 66 9.93 -0.71 8.90
C LEU A 66 9.68 -0.10 10.28
N THR A 67 9.70 -0.95 11.31
CA THR A 67 9.57 -0.56 12.73
C THR A 67 10.44 -1.45 13.62
N ALA A 68 10.90 -0.90 14.74
CA ALA A 68 11.63 -1.62 15.79
C ALA A 68 11.15 -1.14 17.15
N LEU A 69 10.71 -2.07 18.00
CA LEU A 69 10.12 -1.80 19.31
C LEU A 69 10.86 -2.59 20.40
N PRO A 70 11.08 -2.02 21.61
CA PRO A 70 11.59 -2.76 22.76
C PRO A 70 10.78 -4.02 23.06
N TRP A 71 11.47 -5.14 23.30
CA TRP A 71 10.85 -6.41 23.64
C TRP A 71 11.58 -7.10 24.80
N ARG A 72 10.87 -7.31 25.92
CA ARG A 72 11.46 -7.71 27.20
C ARG A 72 12.62 -6.75 27.57
N GLU A 73 13.56 -7.19 28.40
CA GLU A 73 14.66 -6.33 28.88
C GLU A 73 15.57 -5.84 27.74
N ASN A 74 16.27 -6.76 27.07
CA ASN A 74 17.36 -6.40 26.15
C ASN A 74 17.13 -6.71 24.66
N SER A 75 15.94 -7.17 24.27
CA SER A 75 15.64 -7.52 22.87
C SER A 75 14.84 -6.43 22.14
N LEU A 76 14.75 -6.54 20.82
CA LEU A 76 13.84 -5.77 19.98
C LEU A 76 12.93 -6.72 19.20
N ARG A 77 11.65 -6.35 19.05
CA ARG A 77 10.78 -6.88 17.99
C ARG A 77 10.84 -5.92 16.82
N VAL A 78 11.08 -6.45 15.64
CA VAL A 78 11.35 -5.69 14.41
C VAL A 78 10.41 -6.20 13.32
N GLU A 79 9.70 -5.31 12.64
CA GLU A 79 9.09 -5.64 11.35
C GLU A 79 10.05 -5.11 10.26
N ALA A 80 10.45 -5.98 9.34
CA ALA A 80 11.34 -5.64 8.25
C ALA A 80 10.73 -6.01 6.90
N PHE A 81 11.04 -5.24 5.87
CA PHE A 81 10.71 -5.57 4.48
C PHE A 81 11.94 -6.19 3.81
N SER A 82 11.85 -7.47 3.50
CA SER A 82 12.86 -8.29 2.85
C SER A 82 12.62 -8.35 1.35
N ARG A 83 13.68 -8.21 0.54
CA ARG A 83 13.59 -8.28 -0.93
C ARG A 83 12.88 -9.54 -1.42
N ASP A 84 13.30 -10.70 -0.91
CA ASP A 84 12.92 -12.02 -1.44
C ASP A 84 11.94 -12.76 -0.52
N PHE A 85 11.60 -12.18 0.65
CA PHE A 85 10.69 -12.77 1.66
C PHE A 85 9.60 -11.80 2.17
N GLY A 86 9.47 -10.60 1.59
CA GLY A 86 8.41 -9.66 1.94
C GLY A 86 8.50 -9.11 3.36
N ARG A 87 7.34 -8.73 3.93
CA ARG A 87 7.27 -8.31 5.33
C ARG A 87 7.46 -9.49 6.27
N VAL A 88 8.50 -9.43 7.11
CA VAL A 88 8.88 -10.47 8.08
C VAL A 88 8.93 -9.91 9.51
N SER A 89 8.40 -10.67 10.49
CA SER A 89 8.50 -10.35 11.92
C SER A 89 9.75 -10.99 12.52
N LEU A 90 10.57 -10.18 13.18
CA LEU A 90 11.94 -10.52 13.58
C LEU A 90 12.19 -10.19 15.06
N LEU A 91 12.66 -11.16 15.83
CA LEU A 91 13.14 -11.01 17.19
C LEU A 91 14.68 -10.86 17.17
N ALA A 92 15.16 -9.67 17.50
CA ALA A 92 16.58 -9.39 17.68
C ALA A 92 16.94 -9.51 19.18
N ARG A 93 17.40 -10.70 19.58
CA ARG A 93 17.74 -11.01 20.98
C ARG A 93 18.97 -10.23 21.43
N SER A 94 18.91 -9.69 22.65
CA SER A 94 20.02 -8.92 23.26
C SER A 94 20.51 -7.70 22.46
N ALA A 95 19.77 -7.24 21.43
CA ALA A 95 20.17 -6.14 20.54
C ALA A 95 20.34 -4.78 21.23
N ARG A 96 19.91 -4.65 22.50
CA ARG A 96 20.13 -3.46 23.33
C ARG A 96 21.40 -3.55 24.19
N THR A 97 21.97 -4.74 24.39
CA THR A 97 23.15 -4.99 25.23
C THR A 97 24.42 -4.37 24.64
N ARG A 98 25.33 -3.87 25.49
CA ARG A 98 26.52 -3.08 25.09
C ARG A 98 27.45 -3.79 24.09
N GLY A 99 27.57 -5.11 24.16
CA GLY A 99 28.42 -5.92 23.28
C GLY A 99 27.68 -6.70 22.19
N SER A 100 26.42 -6.36 21.87
CA SER A 100 25.68 -7.07 20.82
C SER A 100 26.06 -6.58 19.42
N GLU A 101 26.39 -7.52 18.52
CA GLU A 101 26.62 -7.24 17.08
C GLU A 101 25.41 -6.60 16.38
N LEU A 102 24.20 -6.80 16.91
CA LEU A 102 22.97 -6.22 16.37
C LEU A 102 22.77 -4.75 16.81
N ARG A 103 23.45 -4.32 17.87
CA ARG A 103 23.32 -2.97 18.43
C ARG A 103 23.98 -1.96 17.49
N GLY A 104 23.18 -0.99 17.02
CA GLY A 104 23.65 0.06 16.11
C GLY A 104 23.64 -0.34 14.62
N VAL A 105 23.43 -1.61 14.29
CA VAL A 105 23.23 -2.06 12.90
C VAL A 105 21.74 -2.01 12.50
N LEU A 106 20.85 -2.35 13.43
CA LEU A 106 19.39 -2.36 13.23
C LEU A 106 18.82 -0.92 13.21
N LEU A 107 19.12 -0.17 12.16
CA LEU A 107 18.66 1.20 11.93
C LEU A 107 17.58 1.26 10.81
N PRO A 108 16.57 2.14 10.92
CA PRO A 108 15.61 2.37 9.85
C PRO A 108 16.22 3.14 8.67
N PHE A 109 15.47 3.17 7.56
CA PHE A 109 15.72 4.00 6.37
C PHE A 109 17.00 3.72 5.56
N VAL A 110 17.84 2.76 5.97
CA VAL A 110 19.07 2.35 5.24
C VAL A 110 19.07 0.83 4.95
N PRO A 111 19.72 0.38 3.87
CA PRO A 111 19.73 -1.03 3.51
C PRO A 111 20.64 -1.85 4.44
N ILE A 112 20.10 -2.96 4.95
CA ILE A 112 20.79 -3.88 5.87
C ILE A 112 20.78 -5.28 5.26
N SER A 113 21.84 -6.04 5.52
CA SER A 113 21.96 -7.48 5.27
C SER A 113 21.60 -8.18 6.57
N ALA A 114 20.56 -9.01 6.60
CA ALA A 114 20.13 -9.72 7.79
C ALA A 114 20.11 -11.23 7.58
N SER A 115 20.40 -11.96 8.64
CA SER A 115 20.33 -13.42 8.68
C SER A 115 19.51 -13.84 9.90
N TRP A 116 18.54 -14.73 9.68
CA TRP A 116 17.58 -15.16 10.69
C TRP A 116 17.27 -16.65 10.57
N PHE A 117 16.68 -17.22 11.62
CA PHE A 117 16.12 -18.56 11.59
C PHE A 117 14.76 -18.63 12.29
N GLY A 118 13.96 -19.63 11.93
CA GLY A 118 12.64 -19.90 12.50
C GLY A 118 11.62 -20.25 11.42
N LYS A 119 10.69 -21.14 11.76
CA LYS A 119 9.52 -21.48 10.92
C LYS A 119 8.23 -20.79 11.39
N GLU A 120 8.24 -20.24 12.61
CA GLU A 120 7.14 -19.48 13.19
C GLU A 120 7.02 -18.09 12.54
N GLU A 121 5.90 -17.40 12.79
CA GLU A 121 5.68 -16.01 12.35
C GLU A 121 6.78 -15.06 12.86
N LEU A 122 7.19 -15.21 14.14
CA LEU A 122 8.27 -14.44 14.75
C LEU A 122 9.61 -15.19 14.65
N LYS A 123 10.40 -14.84 13.64
CA LYS A 123 11.71 -15.46 13.37
C LYS A 123 12.80 -14.78 14.21
N THR A 124 13.92 -15.44 14.51
CA THR A 124 15.01 -14.88 15.33
C THR A 124 16.19 -14.43 14.46
N VAL A 125 16.57 -13.15 14.57
CA VAL A 125 17.77 -12.59 13.91
C VAL A 125 19.01 -13.06 14.66
N HIS A 126 20.03 -13.49 13.92
CA HIS A 126 21.31 -13.96 14.47
C HIS A 126 22.54 -13.28 13.86
N ARG A 127 22.37 -12.46 12.81
CA ARG A 127 23.42 -11.60 12.23
C ARG A 127 22.74 -10.45 11.50
N ALA A 128 23.31 -9.24 11.60
CA ALA A 128 22.92 -8.11 10.79
C ALA A 128 24.19 -7.34 10.41
N GLU A 129 24.25 -6.82 9.19
CA GLU A 129 25.38 -6.07 8.64
C GLU A 129 24.86 -4.85 7.87
N TRP A 130 25.48 -3.69 8.07
CA TRP A 130 25.15 -2.51 7.29
C TRP A 130 25.69 -2.66 5.86
N ARG A 131 24.89 -2.37 4.83
CA ARG A 131 25.31 -2.48 3.41
C ARG A 131 25.76 -1.16 2.80
N GLY A 132 26.13 -0.19 3.63
CA GLY A 132 26.25 1.21 3.21
C GLY A 132 24.88 1.89 3.13
N GLY A 133 24.86 3.09 2.57
CA GLY A 133 23.64 3.89 2.44
C GLY A 133 23.94 5.38 2.51
N TRP A 134 23.05 6.12 3.18
CA TRP A 134 23.02 7.58 3.24
C TRP A 134 22.86 8.06 4.69
N ALA A 135 23.04 9.38 4.89
CA ALA A 135 22.75 10.01 6.17
C ALA A 135 21.30 9.79 6.59
N GLN A 136 21.07 9.60 7.89
CA GLN A 136 19.73 9.41 8.44
C GLN A 136 18.86 10.67 8.19
N PRO A 137 17.60 10.51 7.76
CA PRO A 137 16.74 11.63 7.43
C PRO A 137 16.34 12.41 8.69
N VAL A 138 16.24 13.74 8.55
CA VAL A 138 15.86 14.66 9.63
C VAL A 138 14.71 15.59 9.19
N GLY A 139 13.98 16.15 10.16
CA GLY A 139 12.90 17.11 9.90
C GLY A 139 11.83 16.56 8.96
N GLN A 140 11.56 17.28 7.86
CA GLN A 140 10.57 16.86 6.85
C GLN A 140 10.94 15.54 6.16
N ARG A 141 12.24 15.29 5.91
CA ARG A 141 12.71 14.03 5.30
C ARG A 141 12.39 12.84 6.21
N LEU A 142 12.56 12.99 7.52
CA LEU A 142 12.23 11.95 8.51
C LEU A 142 10.74 11.61 8.48
N MET A 143 9.87 12.62 8.43
CA MET A 143 8.41 12.41 8.35
C MET A 143 8.01 11.72 7.04
N SER A 144 8.68 12.02 5.93
CA SER A 144 8.47 11.35 4.64
C SER A 144 8.98 9.90 4.63
N ALA A 145 10.12 9.61 5.25
CA ALA A 145 10.66 8.26 5.37
C ALA A 145 9.81 7.37 6.30
N LEU A 146 9.33 7.93 7.43
CA LEU A 146 8.36 7.27 8.31
C LEU A 146 7.04 6.95 7.58
N TYR A 147 6.55 7.88 6.77
CA TYR A 147 5.36 7.68 5.94
C TYR A 147 5.53 6.54 4.94
N VAL A 148 6.68 6.47 4.24
CA VAL A 148 7.01 5.36 3.34
C VAL A 148 7.05 4.02 4.09
N ASN A 149 7.72 3.98 5.26
CA ASN A 149 7.75 2.79 6.10
C ASN A 149 6.34 2.35 6.56
N GLU A 150 5.48 3.30 6.94
CA GLU A 150 4.12 3.01 7.40
C GLU A 150 3.23 2.49 6.26
N LEU A 151 3.34 3.04 5.04
CA LEU A 151 2.66 2.51 3.85
C LEU A 151 3.04 1.05 3.59
N VAL A 152 4.35 0.75 3.52
CA VAL A 152 4.82 -0.62 3.29
C VAL A 152 4.36 -1.54 4.42
N LEU A 153 4.42 -1.08 5.68
CA LEU A 153 3.98 -1.86 6.84
C LEU A 153 2.49 -2.20 6.81
N LYS A 154 1.62 -1.28 6.37
CA LYS A 154 0.17 -1.46 6.37
C LYS A 154 -0.36 -2.18 5.12
N LEU A 155 0.24 -1.94 3.95
CA LEU A 155 -0.30 -2.39 2.66
C LEU A 155 0.32 -3.68 2.12
N THR A 156 1.45 -4.17 2.65
CA THR A 156 2.08 -5.41 2.16
C THR A 156 1.66 -6.65 2.93
N ALA A 157 1.48 -7.78 2.23
CA ALA A 157 1.30 -9.08 2.86
C ALA A 157 2.56 -9.52 3.64
N ARG A 158 2.39 -10.44 4.60
CA ARG A 158 3.53 -11.07 5.27
C ARG A 158 4.06 -12.24 4.46
N GLU A 159 5.37 -12.42 4.49
CA GLU A 159 6.08 -13.57 3.90
C GLU A 159 5.90 -13.72 2.37
N ASP A 160 5.51 -12.64 1.69
CA ASP A 160 5.32 -12.53 0.24
C ASP A 160 6.43 -11.70 -0.41
N GLY A 161 7.33 -12.37 -1.15
CA GLY A 161 8.54 -11.76 -1.71
C GLY A 161 8.25 -10.82 -2.89
N GLN A 162 8.58 -9.53 -2.75
CA GLN A 162 8.35 -8.51 -3.79
C GLN A 162 9.64 -7.71 -4.12
N PRO A 163 10.57 -8.26 -4.94
CA PRO A 163 11.86 -7.64 -5.24
C PRO A 163 11.77 -6.27 -5.94
N GLU A 164 10.73 -6.06 -6.76
CA GLU A 164 10.51 -4.79 -7.45
C GLU A 164 10.05 -3.69 -6.47
N LEU A 165 9.20 -4.04 -5.49
CA LEU A 165 8.80 -3.10 -4.44
C LEU A 165 9.98 -2.78 -3.51
N PHE A 166 10.85 -3.76 -3.25
CA PHE A 166 12.08 -3.52 -2.50
C PHE A 166 13.02 -2.53 -3.21
N THR A 167 13.12 -2.63 -4.54
CA THR A 167 13.88 -1.67 -5.36
C THR A 167 13.26 -0.28 -5.32
N ALA A 168 11.94 -0.17 -5.49
CA ALA A 168 11.22 1.10 -5.37
C ALA A 168 11.37 1.73 -3.97
N LEU A 169 11.32 0.92 -2.91
CA LEU A 169 11.55 1.34 -1.52
C LEU A 169 12.98 1.85 -1.31
N HIS A 170 13.98 1.16 -1.87
CA HIS A 170 15.37 1.61 -1.85
C HIS A 170 15.52 2.99 -2.51
N ASP A 171 14.96 3.16 -3.70
CA ASP A 171 15.14 4.38 -4.49
C ASP A 171 14.42 5.59 -3.89
N VAL A 172 13.20 5.42 -3.36
CA VAL A 172 12.51 6.52 -2.66
C VAL A 172 13.22 6.90 -1.36
N LEU A 173 13.71 5.94 -0.57
CA LEU A 173 14.43 6.25 0.66
C LEU A 173 15.76 6.96 0.37
N ARG A 174 16.46 6.54 -0.69
CA ARG A 174 17.65 7.24 -1.20
C ARG A 174 17.30 8.68 -1.58
N ALA A 175 16.30 8.89 -2.44
CA ALA A 175 15.87 10.22 -2.87
C ALA A 175 15.45 11.12 -1.69
N ILE A 176 14.65 10.60 -0.75
CA ILE A 176 14.25 11.31 0.47
C ILE A 176 15.47 11.75 1.31
N CYS A 177 16.55 10.97 1.33
CA CYS A 177 17.72 11.29 2.16
C CYS A 177 18.78 12.13 1.43
N THR A 178 18.94 12.00 0.10
CA THR A 178 20.06 12.62 -0.64
C THR A 178 19.67 13.66 -1.69
N ALA A 179 18.46 13.64 -2.25
CA ALA A 179 18.09 14.56 -3.33
C ALA A 179 17.74 15.96 -2.79
N PRO A 180 18.09 17.06 -3.48
CA PRO A 180 17.68 18.42 -3.09
C PRO A 180 16.15 18.55 -2.94
N HIS A 181 15.42 18.00 -3.92
CA HIS A 181 13.96 17.87 -3.93
C HIS A 181 13.60 16.40 -4.16
N PHE A 182 12.62 15.88 -3.41
CA PHE A 182 12.22 14.46 -3.43
C PHE A 182 10.69 14.26 -3.51
N ALA A 183 9.93 15.35 -3.71
CA ALA A 183 8.47 15.29 -3.69
C ALA A 183 7.90 14.44 -4.83
N SER A 184 8.46 14.57 -6.04
CA SER A 184 8.13 13.78 -7.22
C SER A 184 8.47 12.30 -7.02
N ALA A 185 9.70 11.99 -6.60
CA ALA A 185 10.13 10.62 -6.23
C ALA A 185 9.15 9.94 -5.24
N LEU A 186 8.68 10.68 -4.24
CA LEU A 186 7.68 10.16 -3.30
C LEU A 186 6.31 9.90 -3.96
N ARG A 187 5.86 10.71 -4.94
CA ARG A 187 4.63 10.43 -5.70
C ARG A 187 4.79 9.22 -6.62
N CYS A 188 5.92 9.14 -7.34
CA CYS A 188 6.25 8.01 -8.20
C CYS A 188 6.34 6.70 -7.40
N PHE A 189 6.89 6.73 -6.18
CA PHE A 189 6.87 5.58 -5.26
C PHE A 189 5.46 5.18 -4.82
N GLU A 190 4.63 6.13 -4.38
CA GLU A 190 3.25 5.84 -3.99
C GLU A 190 2.45 5.20 -5.14
N TRP A 191 2.63 5.73 -6.35
CA TRP A 191 2.04 5.15 -7.55
C TRP A 191 2.59 3.74 -7.82
N ARG A 192 3.92 3.56 -7.80
CA ARG A 192 4.56 2.26 -8.02
C ARG A 192 4.14 1.22 -6.98
N LEU A 193 3.93 1.61 -5.74
CA LEU A 193 3.37 0.76 -4.68
C LEU A 193 1.94 0.31 -5.03
N LEU A 194 1.06 1.24 -5.40
CA LEU A 194 -0.29 0.91 -5.87
C LEU A 194 -0.25 -0.02 -7.09
N THR A 195 0.65 0.21 -8.05
CA THR A 195 0.81 -0.64 -9.24
C THR A 195 1.25 -2.06 -8.89
N LEU A 196 2.29 -2.21 -8.06
CA LEU A 196 2.83 -3.52 -7.69
C LEU A 196 1.87 -4.33 -6.80
N LEU A 197 1.01 -3.66 -6.03
CA LEU A 197 -0.08 -4.30 -5.27
C LEU A 197 -1.34 -4.58 -6.11
N GLY A 198 -1.37 -4.20 -7.39
CA GLY A 198 -2.52 -4.42 -8.28
C GLY A 198 -3.71 -3.50 -8.03
N PHE A 199 -3.48 -2.32 -7.45
CA PHE A 199 -4.51 -1.34 -7.06
C PHE A 199 -4.52 -0.08 -7.94
N ALA A 200 -3.50 0.12 -8.76
CA ALA A 200 -3.39 1.22 -9.71
C ALA A 200 -4.35 1.03 -10.91
N PRO A 201 -5.13 2.05 -11.30
CA PRO A 201 -5.76 2.07 -12.63
C PRO A 201 -4.73 2.28 -13.77
N ASP A 202 -5.16 2.19 -15.02
CA ASP A 202 -4.30 2.53 -16.17
C ASP A 202 -4.23 4.05 -16.37
N TRP A 203 -3.04 4.64 -16.24
CA TRP A 203 -2.81 6.08 -16.50
C TRP A 203 -2.58 6.41 -17.99
N ALA A 204 -2.46 5.40 -18.86
CA ALA A 204 -2.34 5.60 -20.29
C ALA A 204 -3.70 5.63 -21.01
N ARG A 205 -4.79 5.18 -20.36
CA ARG A 205 -6.12 5.06 -20.97
C ARG A 205 -7.26 5.50 -20.06
N ASP A 206 -8.29 6.09 -20.66
CA ASP A 206 -9.55 6.44 -20.00
C ASP A 206 -10.50 5.21 -19.88
N ALA A 207 -11.62 5.40 -19.19
CA ALA A 207 -12.67 4.39 -19.01
C ALA A 207 -13.31 3.89 -20.32
N ASP A 208 -13.24 4.68 -21.40
CA ASP A 208 -13.67 4.28 -22.75
C ASP A 208 -12.53 3.62 -23.56
N GLY A 209 -11.36 3.43 -22.94
CA GLY A 209 -10.16 2.83 -23.55
C GLY A 209 -9.39 3.75 -24.49
N ARG A 210 -9.75 5.04 -24.61
CA ARG A 210 -9.00 6.04 -25.40
C ARG A 210 -7.70 6.37 -24.69
N ARG A 211 -6.70 6.87 -25.43
CA ARG A 211 -5.43 7.32 -24.82
C ARG A 211 -5.65 8.60 -24.01
N VAL A 212 -5.02 8.67 -22.84
CA VAL A 212 -4.94 9.92 -22.05
C VAL A 212 -4.17 10.98 -22.85
N ALA A 213 -4.76 12.16 -23.02
CA ALA A 213 -4.16 13.32 -23.68
C ALA A 213 -3.52 14.24 -22.63
N ALA A 214 -2.31 14.76 -22.90
CA ALA A 214 -1.52 15.50 -21.90
C ALA A 214 -2.19 16.81 -21.43
N GLU A 215 -2.90 17.46 -22.34
CA GLU A 215 -3.67 18.68 -22.18
C GLU A 215 -5.06 18.46 -21.54
N GLY A 216 -5.60 17.24 -21.61
CA GLY A 216 -6.94 16.91 -21.12
C GLY A 216 -7.04 16.86 -19.59
N TRP A 217 -8.26 17.05 -19.08
CA TRP A 217 -8.59 16.87 -17.67
C TRP A 217 -9.24 15.52 -17.41
N TYR A 218 -8.87 14.91 -16.29
CA TYR A 218 -9.29 13.57 -15.91
C TYR A 218 -9.69 13.53 -14.44
N ALA A 219 -10.83 12.90 -14.17
CA ALA A 219 -11.27 12.60 -12.82
C ALA A 219 -10.65 11.27 -12.35
N VAL A 220 -9.95 11.32 -11.21
CA VAL A 220 -9.41 10.16 -10.51
C VAL A 220 -10.34 9.80 -9.36
N GLN A 221 -10.81 8.56 -9.33
CA GLN A 221 -11.56 7.96 -8.22
C GLN A 221 -11.00 6.54 -7.93
N PRO A 222 -11.22 5.98 -6.73
CA PRO A 222 -10.89 4.58 -6.45
C PRO A 222 -11.71 3.59 -7.30
N GLU A 223 -11.20 2.36 -7.43
CA GLU A 223 -11.81 1.23 -8.17
C GLU A 223 -12.24 1.47 -9.63
N THR A 224 -11.93 2.62 -10.22
CA THR A 224 -12.35 2.99 -11.58
C THR A 224 -11.17 3.46 -12.42
N ALA A 225 -11.27 3.29 -13.74
CA ALA A 225 -10.36 3.93 -14.68
C ALA A 225 -10.60 5.45 -14.69
N VAL A 226 -9.57 6.24 -15.05
CA VAL A 226 -9.73 7.69 -15.18
C VAL A 226 -10.80 8.04 -16.21
N GLN A 227 -11.61 9.03 -15.90
CA GLN A 227 -12.68 9.48 -16.79
C GLN A 227 -12.32 10.86 -17.33
N ALA A 228 -12.43 11.05 -18.65
CA ALA A 228 -12.20 12.35 -19.28
C ALA A 228 -13.29 13.34 -18.85
N VAL A 229 -12.89 14.55 -18.48
CA VAL A 229 -13.79 15.63 -18.04
C VAL A 229 -14.05 16.55 -19.22
N GLY A 230 -15.34 16.77 -19.55
CA GLY A 230 -15.76 17.73 -20.56
C GLY A 230 -15.68 19.18 -20.07
N ASP A 231 -15.59 20.12 -21.01
CA ASP A 231 -15.61 21.56 -20.72
C ASP A 231 -16.97 21.96 -20.13
N GLY A 232 -17.03 22.10 -18.81
CA GLY A 232 -18.22 22.54 -18.05
C GLY A 232 -18.64 21.61 -16.91
N ASP A 233 -18.17 20.37 -16.86
CA ASP A 233 -18.68 19.32 -15.96
C ASP A 233 -18.04 19.31 -14.55
N ALA A 234 -17.34 20.38 -14.14
CA ALA A 234 -16.51 20.39 -12.92
C ALA A 234 -17.30 20.03 -11.63
N ASP A 235 -18.56 20.45 -11.53
CA ASP A 235 -19.40 20.23 -10.34
C ASP A 235 -19.96 18.80 -10.24
N GLY A 236 -19.83 17.97 -11.28
CA GLY A 236 -20.42 16.63 -11.36
C GLY A 236 -19.60 15.50 -10.70
N TRP A 237 -18.37 15.77 -10.26
CA TRP A 237 -17.39 14.71 -9.96
C TRP A 237 -17.25 14.30 -8.49
N GLY A 238 -17.98 14.93 -7.58
CA GLY A 238 -18.03 14.55 -6.15
C GLY A 238 -16.63 14.54 -5.48
N ASP A 239 -16.28 13.42 -4.85
CA ASP A 239 -14.99 13.23 -4.15
C ASP A 239 -13.79 12.95 -5.08
N ALA A 240 -13.95 13.04 -6.40
CA ALA A 240 -12.86 12.83 -7.34
C ALA A 240 -11.76 13.90 -7.21
N VAL A 241 -10.52 13.49 -7.52
CA VAL A 241 -9.44 14.46 -7.76
C VAL A 241 -9.34 14.71 -9.26
N LEU A 242 -9.48 15.98 -9.67
CA LEU A 242 -9.24 16.39 -11.05
C LEU A 242 -7.73 16.58 -11.30
N VAL A 243 -7.23 15.96 -12.35
CA VAL A 243 -5.80 15.89 -12.70
C VAL A 243 -5.63 16.10 -14.20
N ARG A 244 -4.58 16.83 -14.62
CA ARG A 244 -4.24 16.91 -16.05
C ARG A 244 -3.56 15.63 -16.54
N GLY A 245 -3.79 15.26 -17.80
CA GLY A 245 -3.22 14.04 -18.37
C GLY A 245 -1.70 13.99 -18.35
N ASP A 246 -1.00 15.14 -18.44
CA ASP A 246 0.47 15.20 -18.32
C ASP A 246 0.96 14.71 -16.95
N VAL A 247 0.27 15.04 -15.86
CA VAL A 247 0.55 14.53 -14.51
C VAL A 247 0.32 13.01 -14.43
N LEU A 248 -0.78 12.49 -15.00
CA LEU A 248 -1.07 11.05 -15.01
C LEU A 248 -0.01 10.27 -15.81
N LEU A 249 0.34 10.75 -17.00
CA LEU A 249 1.36 10.15 -17.85
C LEU A 249 2.75 10.19 -17.19
N ALA A 250 3.12 11.30 -16.53
CA ALA A 250 4.38 11.41 -15.78
C ALA A 250 4.43 10.43 -14.59
N LEU A 251 3.34 10.30 -13.82
CA LEU A 251 3.23 9.30 -12.76
C LEU A 251 3.35 7.88 -13.31
N GLY A 252 2.64 7.58 -14.40
CA GLY A 252 2.61 6.26 -15.04
C GLY A 252 3.98 5.83 -15.57
N ALA A 253 4.73 6.77 -16.15
CA ALA A 253 6.10 6.56 -16.60
C ALA A 253 7.14 6.54 -15.46
N GLY A 254 6.80 7.08 -14.28
CA GLY A 254 7.75 7.30 -13.19
C GLY A 254 8.74 8.44 -13.47
N ASP A 255 8.38 9.42 -14.31
CA ASP A 255 9.27 10.54 -14.65
C ASP A 255 9.27 11.60 -13.54
N GLU A 256 10.15 11.40 -12.56
CA GLU A 256 10.37 12.32 -11.44
C GLU A 256 10.86 13.72 -11.85
N ARG A 257 11.29 13.90 -13.12
CA ARG A 257 11.83 15.16 -13.66
C ARG A 257 10.80 15.94 -14.46
N ALA A 258 9.62 15.36 -14.71
CA ALA A 258 8.55 16.02 -15.45
C ALA A 258 8.13 17.34 -14.78
N ALA A 259 8.02 18.40 -15.59
CA ALA A 259 7.59 19.73 -15.17
C ALA A 259 6.05 19.81 -15.09
N VAL A 260 5.47 18.97 -14.22
CA VAL A 260 4.02 18.80 -14.04
C VAL A 260 3.58 19.26 -12.65
N ASP A 261 2.27 19.39 -12.44
CA ASP A 261 1.73 19.72 -11.13
C ASP A 261 1.79 18.53 -10.15
N TRP A 262 2.87 18.49 -9.37
CA TRP A 262 3.04 17.50 -8.31
C TRP A 262 2.08 17.67 -7.12
N ALA A 263 1.27 18.74 -7.06
CA ALA A 263 0.23 18.91 -6.04
C ALA A 263 -1.05 18.12 -6.38
N SER A 264 -1.56 18.18 -7.62
CA SER A 264 -2.63 17.27 -8.08
C SER A 264 -2.17 15.81 -8.12
N ALA A 265 -0.91 15.54 -8.51
CA ALA A 265 -0.30 14.21 -8.36
C ALA A 265 -0.42 13.68 -6.91
N ARG A 266 -0.13 14.55 -5.93
CA ARG A 266 -0.27 14.26 -4.50
C ARG A 266 -1.72 14.05 -4.07
N ALA A 267 -2.67 14.80 -4.62
CA ALA A 267 -4.07 14.62 -4.29
C ALA A 267 -4.56 13.25 -4.80
N ALA A 268 -4.24 12.90 -6.04
CA ALA A 268 -4.64 11.64 -6.67
C ALA A 268 -4.05 10.40 -5.97
N THR A 269 -2.72 10.35 -5.76
CA THR A 269 -2.12 9.19 -5.07
C THR A 269 -2.60 9.06 -3.63
N ARG A 270 -2.93 10.17 -2.96
CA ARG A 270 -3.51 10.12 -1.60
C ARG A 270 -4.95 9.64 -1.59
N LEU A 271 -5.80 10.04 -2.52
CA LEU A 271 -7.16 9.51 -2.63
C LEU A 271 -7.14 7.98 -2.76
N LEU A 272 -6.31 7.46 -3.66
CA LEU A 272 -6.16 6.02 -3.90
C LEU A 272 -5.56 5.27 -2.70
N LEU A 273 -4.54 5.83 -2.03
CA LEU A 273 -3.96 5.21 -0.84
C LEU A 273 -4.92 5.25 0.35
N ASP A 274 -5.56 6.38 0.59
CA ASP A 274 -6.43 6.59 1.76
C ASP A 274 -7.70 5.72 1.66
N PHE A 275 -8.19 5.42 0.45
CA PHE A 275 -9.24 4.42 0.22
C PHE A 275 -8.83 2.98 0.54
N ARG A 276 -7.53 2.65 0.50
CA ARG A 276 -7.01 1.28 0.73
C ARG A 276 -6.34 1.09 2.10
N LEU A 277 -6.16 2.15 2.86
CA LEU A 277 -5.60 2.08 4.21
C LEU A 277 -6.69 1.75 5.23
N PRO A 278 -6.48 0.77 6.13
CA PRO A 278 -7.50 0.36 7.11
C PRO A 278 -7.71 1.41 8.22
N ASP A 279 -6.74 2.29 8.44
CA ASP A 279 -6.70 3.30 9.49
C ASP A 279 -5.75 4.46 9.12
N GLU A 280 -5.94 5.63 9.75
CA GLU A 280 -5.12 6.82 9.50
C GLU A 280 -3.62 6.56 9.73
N LEU A 281 -2.76 7.22 8.95
CA LEU A 281 -1.31 7.13 9.10
C LEU A 281 -0.79 8.00 10.25
N HIS A 282 -0.15 7.35 11.23
CA HIS A 282 0.50 7.97 12.38
C HIS A 282 1.55 9.00 11.95
N SER A 283 2.30 8.71 10.88
CA SER A 283 3.29 9.62 10.31
C SER A 283 2.67 10.96 9.87
N ARG A 284 1.44 10.93 9.34
CA ARG A 284 0.72 12.14 8.92
C ARG A 284 0.19 12.89 10.14
N LYS A 285 -0.40 12.19 11.12
CA LYS A 285 -0.92 12.77 12.37
C LYS A 285 0.16 13.49 13.16
N VAL A 286 1.34 12.89 13.32
CA VAL A 286 2.51 13.52 13.97
C VAL A 286 2.95 14.78 13.22
N LEU A 287 3.05 14.73 11.89
CA LEU A 287 3.41 15.90 11.08
C LEU A 287 2.38 17.03 11.18
N GLN A 288 1.09 16.72 11.22
CA GLN A 288 0.02 17.71 11.45
C GLN A 288 0.16 18.38 12.82
N GLN A 289 0.34 17.59 13.89
CA GLN A 289 0.54 18.09 15.26
C GLN A 289 1.76 19.00 15.37
N LEU A 290 2.91 18.60 14.81
CA LEU A 290 4.13 19.42 14.77
C LEU A 290 3.92 20.73 14.00
N ASN A 291 3.15 20.70 12.92
CA ASN A 291 2.81 21.91 12.16
C ASN A 291 1.81 22.82 12.90
N GLY A 292 0.91 22.26 13.71
CA GLY A 292 0.03 23.03 14.60
C GLY A 292 0.81 23.76 15.68
N LEU A 293 1.69 23.04 16.40
CA LEU A 293 2.57 23.61 17.42
C LEU A 293 3.44 24.74 16.87
N LYS A 294 4.04 24.55 15.68
CA LYS A 294 4.83 25.60 14.99
C LYS A 294 4.03 26.83 14.58
N ARG A 295 2.72 26.71 14.35
CA ARG A 295 1.85 27.88 14.09
C ARG A 295 1.53 28.61 15.39
N GLY A 296 1.19 27.89 16.46
CA GLY A 296 0.95 28.48 17.78
C GLY A 296 2.17 29.27 18.30
N LEU A 297 3.37 28.69 18.20
CA LEU A 297 4.64 29.33 18.57
C LEU A 297 5.06 30.53 17.68
N LYS A 298 4.36 30.79 16.57
CA LYS A 298 4.56 31.97 15.72
C LYS A 298 3.48 33.04 15.90
N ALA A 299 2.42 32.72 16.65
CA ALA A 299 1.29 33.60 16.92
C ALA A 299 1.29 34.13 18.37
N ALA A 300 2.32 33.76 19.14
CA ALA A 300 2.64 34.24 20.49
C ALA A 300 3.99 34.97 20.45
#